data_AF-A0AAX0PZD0-F1
#
_entry.id   AF-A0AAX0PZD0-F1
#
_cell.length_a   1.000
_cell.length_b   1.000
_cell.length_c   1.000
_cell.angle_alpha   90.00
_cell.angle_beta   90.00
_cell.angle_gamma   90.00
#
_symmetry.space_group_name_H-M   'P 1'
#
loop_
_entity.id
_entity.type
_entity.pdbx_description
1 polymer ?
#
loop_
_entity_poly.entity_id
_entity_poly.type
_entity_poly.pdbx_seq_one_letter_code
_entity_poly.pdbx_strand_id
1 'polypeptide(L)' 'DVPAPLSGKVVAKNTKLEDDPKLLNSANDNENWLVKLTDVDESAFDALKNA' A
#
# COMPACT_ATOMS: atom_id res chain seq x y z
N ASP A 1 -9.76 3.61 -9.90
CA ASP A 1 -9.85 3.37 -8.45
C ASP A 1 -8.86 2.30 -8.06
N VAL A 2 -8.29 2.37 -6.86
CA VAL A 2 -7.36 1.33 -6.35
C VAL A 2 -8.03 0.68 -5.14
N PRO A 3 -8.67 -0.49 -5.31
CA PRO A 3 -9.30 -1.18 -4.19
C PRO A 3 -8.24 -1.73 -3.25
N ALA A 4 -8.49 -1.65 -1.95
CA ALA A 4 -7.63 -2.31 -0.97
C ALA A 4 -7.74 -3.85 -1.13
N PRO A 5 -6.62 -4.59 -1.20
CA PRO A 5 -6.67 -6.04 -1.34
C PRO A 5 -7.07 -6.74 -0.05
N LEU A 6 -6.94 -6.07 1.10
CA LEU A 6 -7.21 -6.59 2.43
C LEU A 6 -8.01 -5.57 3.23
N SER A 7 -8.89 -6.09 4.09
CA SER A 7 -9.51 -5.30 5.16
C SER A 7 -8.46 -4.92 6.20
N GLY A 8 -8.57 -3.72 6.75
CA GLY A 8 -7.68 -3.23 7.79
C GLY A 8 -7.87 -1.73 8.02
N LYS A 9 -7.07 -1.19 8.94
CA LYS A 9 -7.06 0.23 9.29
C LYS A 9 -5.87 0.94 8.65
N VAL A 10 -6.12 2.02 7.92
CA VAL A 10 -5.05 2.87 7.38
C VAL A 10 -4.31 3.58 8.52
N VAL A 11 -2.99 3.41 8.58
CA VAL A 11 -2.11 4.07 9.57
C VAL A 11 -1.13 5.06 8.94
N ALA A 12 -0.86 4.95 7.64
CA ALA A 12 -0.07 5.92 6.92
C ALA A 12 -0.52 6.01 5.45
N LYS A 13 -0.33 7.19 4.86
CA LYS A 13 -0.48 7.46 3.43
C LYS A 13 0.83 8.08 2.93
N ASN A 14 1.21 7.80 1.69
CA ASN A 14 2.38 8.44 1.09
C ASN A 14 2.04 9.86 0.62
N THR A 15 2.07 10.82 1.55
CA THR A 15 1.72 12.22 1.27
C THR A 15 2.65 12.89 0.27
N LYS A 16 3.87 12.34 0.04
CA LYS A 16 4.79 12.85 -1.00
C LYS A 16 4.22 12.75 -2.41
N LEU A 17 3.30 11.82 -2.65
CA LEU A 17 2.68 11.64 -3.97
C LEU A 17 1.73 12.78 -4.36
N GLU A 18 1.27 13.57 -3.38
CA GLU A 18 0.45 14.76 -3.65
C GLU A 18 1.29 15.85 -4.35
N ASP A 19 2.56 15.99 -3.95
CA ASP A 19 3.50 16.96 -4.51
C ASP A 19 4.27 16.39 -5.72
N ASP A 20 4.65 15.11 -5.69
CA ASP A 20 5.36 14.44 -6.77
C ASP A 20 4.74 13.07 -7.14
N PRO A 21 3.70 13.07 -7.99
CA PRO A 21 3.02 11.83 -8.41
C PRO A 21 3.90 10.92 -9.28
N LYS A 22 5.04 11.41 -9.80
CA LYS A 22 5.94 10.58 -10.63
C LYS A 22 6.64 9.51 -9.80
N LEU A 23 6.72 9.68 -8.48
CA LEU A 23 7.27 8.69 -7.55
C LEU A 23 6.53 7.35 -7.61
N LEU A 24 5.26 7.32 -8.03
CA LEU A 24 4.52 6.08 -8.29
C LEU A 24 5.15 5.21 -9.38
N ASN A 25 5.89 5.82 -10.33
CA ASN A 25 6.57 5.10 -11.40
C ASN A 25 8.01 4.70 -11.02
N SER A 26 8.45 5.02 -9.80
CA SER A 26 9.79 4.65 -9.33
C SER A 26 9.90 3.12 -9.18
N ALA A 27 11.08 2.59 -9.55
CA ALA A 27 11.44 1.20 -9.26
C ALA A 27 11.81 0.98 -7.78
N ASN A 28 11.83 2.04 -6.96
CA ASN A 28 12.10 1.96 -5.53
C ASN A 28 10.79 1.84 -4.75
N ASP A 29 10.59 0.70 -4.09
CA ASP A 29 9.37 0.42 -3.30
C ASP A 29 9.18 1.38 -2.10
N ASN A 30 10.26 2.02 -1.65
CA ASN A 30 10.19 3.03 -0.60
C ASN A 30 9.59 4.36 -1.09
N GLU A 31 9.44 4.53 -2.40
CA GLU A 31 8.93 5.74 -3.04
C GLU A 31 7.55 5.54 -3.65
N ASN A 32 7.28 4.35 -4.21
CA ASN A 32 6.06 4.07 -4.97
C ASN A 32 4.85 3.58 -4.13
N TRP A 33 5.02 3.35 -2.82
CA TRP A 33 3.95 2.84 -1.95
C TRP A 33 2.78 3.83 -1.80
N LEU A 34 1.57 3.31 -1.56
CA LEU A 34 0.34 4.11 -1.43
C LEU A 34 -0.08 4.33 0.03
N VAL A 35 -0.33 3.24 0.75
CA VAL A 35 -0.83 3.25 2.14
C VAL A 35 -0.18 2.14 2.96
N LYS A 36 -0.19 2.29 4.27
CA LYS A 36 0.14 1.22 5.23
C LYS A 36 -1.11 0.88 6.03
N LEU A 37 -1.38 -0.41 6.17
CA LEU A 37 -2.51 -0.94 6.93
C LEU A 37 -2.01 -1.59 8.23
N THR A 38 -2.84 -1.52 9.26
CA THR A 38 -2.75 -2.33 10.49
C THR A 38 -4.09 -3.03 10.71
N ASP A 39 -4.21 -3.82 11.79
CA ASP A 39 -5.42 -4.60 12.09
C ASP A 39 -5.85 -5.49 10.90
N VAL A 40 -4.86 -6.04 10.20
CA VAL A 40 -5.05 -6.93 9.04
C VAL A 40 -5.19 -8.35 9.55
N ASP A 41 -6.18 -9.08 9.02
CA ASP A 41 -6.33 -10.50 9.30
C ASP A 41 -5.16 -11.30 8.68
N GLU A 42 -4.43 -12.02 9.53
CA GLU A 42 -3.24 -12.79 9.14
C GLU A 42 -3.59 -13.89 8.14
N SER A 43 -4.71 -14.58 8.32
CA SER A 43 -5.12 -15.67 7.42
C SER A 43 -5.48 -15.16 6.02
N ALA A 44 -6.09 -13.96 5.93
CA ALA A 44 -6.36 -13.30 4.67
C ALA A 44 -5.08 -12.82 3.98
N PHE A 45 -4.07 -12.37 4.74
CA PHE A 45 -2.75 -12.03 4.22
C PHE A 45 -2.03 -13.27 3.66
N ASP A 46 -2.02 -14.37 4.41
CA ASP A 46 -1.39 -15.64 4.02
C ASP A 46 -2.06 -16.29 2.80
N ALA A 47 -3.34 -15.98 2.55
CA ALA A 47 -4.07 -16.44 1.38
C ALA A 47 -3.75 -15.66 0.09
N LEU A 48 -2.96 -14.59 0.17
CA LEU A 48 -2.49 -13.86 -1.01
C LEU A 48 -1.50 -14.72 -1.83
N LYS A 49 -1.46 -14.48 -3.13
CA LYS A 49 -0.44 -15.09 -3.98
C LYS A 49 0.92 -14.49 -3.62
N ASN A 50 1.95 -15.34 -3.65
CA ASN A 50 3.34 -14.88 -3.53
C ASN A 50 3.64 -13.80 -4.59
N ALA A 51 4.42 -12.80 -4.17
CA ALA A 51 4.86 -11.67 -4.99
C ALA A 51 5.73 -12.10 -6.18
#